data_AF-W2XZ37-F1
#
_entry.id   AF-W2XZ37-F1
#
_cell.length_a   1.000
_cell.length_b   1.000
_cell.length_c   1.000
_cell.angle_alpha   90.00
_cell.angle_beta   90.00
_cell.angle_gamma   90.00
#
_symmetry.space_group_name_H-M   'P 1'
#
loop_
_entity.id
_entity.type
_entity.pdbx_description
1 polymer ?
#
loop_
_entity_poly.entity_id
_entity_poly.type
_entity_poly.pdbx_seq_one_letter_code
_entity_poly.pdbx_strand_id
1 'polypeptide(L)'
;MQFGDRVETTAPVDYVEGIGGFLLDVVGVWHFNMYNVFGEVISVDACIVKGCNDEFLFGVDFMRTHGATMDFHNNEIRYSDGGLRVVIPFKTFDKAGGAKIAVVRMARTTLLDGTAVTPVEVAITADDREQGLFVPTQHVGPLMLAATVTRAKNGKAWVLAINSSDEQTRLPVK
;
A
#
# COMPACT_ATOMS: atom_id res chain seq x y z
N MET A 1 -12.99 11.43 -8.58
CA MET A 1 -11.54 11.65 -8.85
C MET A 1 -11.44 12.77 -9.87
N GLN A 2 -10.60 13.79 -9.66
CA GLN A 2 -10.15 14.61 -10.80
C GLN A 2 -9.23 13.67 -11.59
N PHE A 3 -9.62 13.32 -12.81
CA PHE A 3 -8.77 12.50 -13.67
C PHE A 3 -7.42 13.22 -13.79
N GLY A 4 -6.29 12.48 -13.85
CA GLY A 4 -4.96 13.07 -13.99
C GLY A 4 -4.80 13.88 -15.28
N ASP A 5 -3.60 13.94 -15.83
CA ASP A 5 -3.41 14.67 -17.09
C ASP A 5 -3.78 13.77 -18.27
N ARG A 6 -4.70 14.22 -19.13
CA ARG A 6 -5.05 13.47 -20.35
C ARG A 6 -3.81 13.41 -21.25
N VAL A 7 -3.47 12.22 -21.72
CA VAL A 7 -2.35 12.03 -22.63
C VAL A 7 -2.82 12.21 -24.07
N GLU A 8 -2.04 12.91 -24.89
CA GLU A 8 -2.26 13.05 -26.34
C GLU A 8 -1.84 11.77 -27.08
N THR A 9 -2.42 10.64 -26.70
CA THR A 9 -2.23 9.35 -27.34
C THR A 9 -3.56 8.68 -27.59
N THR A 10 -3.61 7.82 -28.61
CA THR A 10 -4.78 6.98 -28.87
C THR A 10 -4.81 5.87 -27.83
N ALA A 11 -6.00 5.60 -27.27
CA ALA A 11 -6.18 4.44 -26.41
C ALA A 11 -5.84 3.15 -27.18
N PRO A 12 -5.25 2.15 -26.53
CA PRO A 12 -4.90 0.89 -27.19
C PRO A 12 -6.13 0.09 -27.65
N VAL A 13 -7.31 0.38 -27.09
CA VAL A 13 -8.60 -0.25 -27.42
C VAL A 13 -9.73 0.77 -27.31
N ASP A 14 -10.80 0.54 -28.06
CA ASP A 14 -12.02 1.37 -28.03
C ASP A 14 -13.00 0.96 -26.91
N TYR A 15 -12.98 -0.33 -26.52
CA TYR A 15 -13.88 -0.91 -25.52
C TYR A 15 -13.15 -1.91 -24.61
N VAL A 16 -13.63 -2.05 -23.38
CA VAL A 16 -13.21 -3.10 -22.44
C VAL A 16 -14.39 -4.04 -22.18
N GLU A 17 -14.16 -5.35 -22.31
CA GLU A 17 -15.14 -6.38 -21.98
C GLU A 17 -14.98 -6.83 -20.52
N GLY A 18 -16.04 -6.71 -19.73
CA GLY A 18 -16.09 -7.24 -18.36
C GLY A 18 -16.38 -8.75 -18.34
N ILE A 19 -16.22 -9.39 -17.16
CA ILE A 19 -16.46 -10.84 -16.97
C ILE A 19 -17.87 -11.28 -17.43
N GLY A 20 -18.86 -10.40 -17.34
CA GLY A 20 -20.24 -10.66 -17.79
C GLY A 20 -20.47 -10.52 -19.30
N GLY A 21 -19.44 -10.26 -20.10
CA GLY A 21 -19.55 -10.05 -21.56
C GLY A 21 -20.05 -8.66 -21.97
N PHE A 22 -20.13 -7.72 -21.03
CA PHE A 22 -20.54 -6.34 -21.31
C PHE A 22 -19.35 -5.51 -21.77
N LEU A 23 -19.54 -4.77 -22.86
CA LEU A 23 -18.56 -3.82 -23.38
C LEU A 23 -18.78 -2.44 -22.77
N LEU A 24 -17.70 -1.82 -22.31
CA LEU A 24 -17.67 -0.47 -21.77
C LEU A 24 -16.72 0.40 -22.60
N ASP A 25 -17.18 1.60 -22.96
CA ASP A 25 -16.41 2.55 -23.77
C ASP A 25 -15.12 2.98 -23.06
N VAL A 26 -14.00 2.98 -23.78
CA VAL A 26 -12.77 3.66 -23.35
C VAL A 26 -12.82 5.12 -23.82
N VAL A 27 -12.72 6.03 -22.86
CA VAL A 27 -12.79 7.49 -23.10
C VAL A 27 -11.44 8.04 -23.56
N GLY A 28 -10.35 7.36 -23.24
CA GLY A 28 -8.98 7.72 -23.60
C GLY A 28 -7.97 7.31 -22.52
N VAL A 29 -6.76 7.85 -22.61
CA VAL A 29 -5.65 7.54 -21.69
C VAL A 29 -5.28 8.76 -20.85
N TRP A 30 -5.09 8.52 -19.55
CA TRP A 30 -4.70 9.54 -18.58
C TRP A 30 -3.43 9.11 -17.85
N HIS A 31 -2.54 10.07 -17.62
CA HIS A 31 -1.37 9.90 -16.79
C HIS A 31 -1.73 10.16 -15.33
N PHE A 32 -1.43 9.20 -14.47
CA PHE A 32 -1.68 9.27 -13.03
C PHE A 32 -0.37 9.26 -12.26
N ASN A 33 -0.24 10.21 -11.34
CA ASN A 33 0.77 10.18 -10.29
C ASN A 33 0.07 9.93 -8.95
N MET A 34 0.24 8.71 -8.42
CA MET A 34 -0.37 8.29 -7.17
C MET A 34 0.70 8.15 -6.10
N TYR A 35 0.41 8.56 -4.87
CA TYR A 35 1.29 8.31 -3.73
C TYR A 35 0.76 7.10 -2.97
N ASN A 36 1.61 6.10 -2.72
CA ASN A 36 1.26 5.03 -1.81
C ASN A 36 1.38 5.48 -0.34
N VAL A 37 0.97 4.62 0.58
CA VAL A 37 1.05 4.87 2.03
C VAL A 37 2.50 5.00 2.55
N PHE A 38 3.49 4.65 1.73
CA PHE A 38 4.92 4.81 2.02
C PHE A 38 5.51 6.12 1.45
N GLY A 39 4.70 6.93 0.77
CA GLY A 39 5.13 8.17 0.12
C GLY A 39 5.87 7.95 -1.20
N GLU A 40 5.89 6.73 -1.74
CA GLU A 40 6.45 6.43 -3.06
C GLU A 40 5.44 6.86 -4.14
N VAL A 41 5.96 7.40 -5.24
CA VAL A 41 5.15 7.78 -6.40
C VAL A 41 5.02 6.58 -7.33
N ILE A 42 3.78 6.27 -7.70
CA ILE A 42 3.43 5.28 -8.71
C ILE A 42 2.87 6.05 -9.90
N SER A 43 3.62 6.03 -11.00
CA SER A 43 3.26 6.71 -12.24
C SER A 43 2.72 5.69 -13.25
N VAL A 44 1.50 5.91 -13.76
CA VAL A 44 0.84 4.99 -14.68
C VAL A 44 0.02 5.75 -15.72
N ASP A 45 0.17 5.37 -16.99
CA ASP A 45 -0.78 5.72 -18.03
C ASP A 45 -1.89 4.67 -18.04
N ALA A 46 -3.13 5.08 -17.80
CA ALA A 46 -4.27 4.17 -17.69
C ALA A 46 -5.44 4.60 -18.57
N CYS A 47 -6.14 3.62 -19.12
CA CYS A 47 -7.39 3.84 -19.83
C CYS A 47 -8.49 4.25 -18.85
N ILE A 48 -9.22 5.33 -19.18
CA ILE A 48 -10.45 5.68 -18.48
C ILE A 48 -11.61 4.95 -19.14
N VAL A 49 -12.27 4.08 -18.37
CA VAL A 49 -13.43 3.32 -18.82
C VAL A 49 -14.70 4.01 -18.32
N LYS A 50 -15.63 4.29 -19.24
CA LYS A 50 -16.87 5.00 -18.94
C LYS A 50 -17.71 4.21 -17.92
N GLY A 51 -18.01 4.87 -16.80
CA GLY A 51 -18.78 4.29 -15.70
C GLY A 51 -17.93 3.60 -14.63
N CYS A 52 -16.61 3.49 -14.80
CA CYS A 52 -15.69 2.89 -13.83
C CYS A 52 -14.73 3.96 -13.27
N ASN A 53 -15.25 4.86 -12.43
CA ASN A 53 -14.50 6.02 -11.95
C ASN A 53 -14.05 5.93 -10.48
N ASP A 54 -14.41 4.84 -9.80
CA ASP A 54 -14.22 4.69 -8.35
C ASP A 54 -13.08 3.72 -8.00
N GLU A 55 -12.60 2.95 -8.98
CA GLU A 55 -11.57 1.93 -8.79
C GLU A 55 -10.45 2.08 -9.81
N PHE A 56 -9.23 1.78 -9.38
CA PHE A 56 -8.03 1.80 -10.23
C PHE A 56 -7.51 0.36 -10.39
N LEU A 57 -7.41 -0.12 -11.63
CA LEU A 57 -6.99 -1.49 -11.94
C LEU A 57 -5.57 -1.49 -12.51
N PHE A 58 -4.69 -2.31 -11.92
CA PHE A 58 -3.40 -2.63 -12.52
C PHE A 58 -3.55 -3.85 -13.44
N GLY A 59 -3.35 -3.62 -14.74
CA GLY A 59 -3.42 -4.67 -15.74
C GLY A 59 -2.19 -5.58 -15.78
N VAL A 60 -2.30 -6.67 -16.53
CA VAL A 60 -1.20 -7.61 -16.78
C VAL A 60 -0.06 -6.94 -17.55
N ASP A 61 -0.37 -5.96 -18.39
CA ASP A 61 0.57 -5.11 -19.09
C ASP A 61 1.45 -4.30 -18.11
N PHE A 62 0.87 -3.67 -17.10
CA PHE A 62 1.64 -3.00 -16.04
C PHE A 62 2.58 -3.99 -15.35
N MET A 63 2.07 -5.15 -14.97
CA MET A 63 2.83 -6.17 -14.27
C MET A 63 4.01 -6.67 -15.12
N ARG A 64 3.80 -6.90 -16.42
CA ARG A 64 4.85 -7.37 -17.34
C ARG A 64 5.89 -6.30 -17.62
N THR A 65 5.47 -5.08 -17.92
CA THR A 65 6.37 -3.96 -18.24
C THR A 65 7.34 -3.67 -17.10
N HIS A 66 6.87 -3.75 -15.85
CA HIS A 66 7.69 -3.48 -14.67
C HIS A 66 8.36 -4.73 -14.09
N GLY A 67 8.13 -5.91 -14.66
CA GLY A 67 8.55 -7.18 -14.04
C GLY A 67 7.99 -7.35 -12.62
N ALA A 68 6.79 -6.82 -12.37
CA ALA A 68 6.18 -6.79 -11.05
C ALA A 68 5.73 -8.19 -10.61
N THR A 69 5.86 -8.46 -9.32
CA THR A 69 5.42 -9.71 -8.70
C THR A 69 4.37 -9.41 -7.64
N MET A 70 3.32 -10.23 -7.59
CA MET A 70 2.25 -10.13 -6.58
C MET A 70 2.51 -11.15 -5.47
N ASP A 71 2.74 -10.67 -4.27
CA ASP A 71 3.04 -11.45 -3.08
C ASP A 71 1.83 -11.45 -2.13
N PHE A 72 1.02 -12.51 -2.18
CA PHE A 72 -0.14 -12.69 -1.29
C PHE A 72 0.24 -13.04 0.16
N HIS A 73 1.49 -13.42 0.42
CA HIS A 73 1.92 -13.67 1.80
C HIS A 73 2.12 -12.36 2.55
N ASN A 74 2.69 -11.37 1.86
CA ASN A 74 2.91 -10.03 2.41
C ASN A 74 1.84 -9.01 1.99
N ASN A 75 0.88 -9.40 1.16
CA ASN A 75 -0.11 -8.53 0.51
C ASN A 75 0.54 -7.31 -0.20
N GLU A 76 1.59 -7.55 -0.98
CA GLU A 76 2.36 -6.52 -1.69
C GLU A 76 2.51 -6.84 -3.18
N ILE A 77 2.39 -5.84 -4.05
CA ILE A 77 2.95 -5.87 -5.41
C ILE A 77 4.33 -5.22 -5.36
N ARG A 78 5.33 -5.85 -5.96
CA ARG A 78 6.73 -5.43 -5.89
C ARG A 78 7.34 -5.35 -7.27
N TYR A 79 7.97 -4.23 -7.59
CA TYR A 79 8.75 -4.05 -8.82
C TYR A 79 9.95 -3.13 -8.57
N SER A 80 10.82 -3.01 -9.58
CA SER A 80 11.95 -2.07 -9.55
C SER A 80 11.78 -1.04 -10.66
N ASP A 81 11.97 0.23 -10.34
CA ASP A 81 11.95 1.33 -11.28
C ASP A 81 13.19 2.19 -11.08
N GLY A 82 14.01 2.36 -12.11
CA GLY A 82 15.29 3.07 -12.01
C GLY A 82 16.25 2.53 -10.93
N GLY A 83 16.13 1.24 -10.56
CA GLY A 83 16.89 0.63 -9.45
C GLY A 83 16.31 0.88 -8.05
N LEU A 84 15.23 1.66 -7.93
CA LEU A 84 14.46 1.82 -6.70
C LEU A 84 13.39 0.73 -6.62
N ARG A 85 13.30 0.08 -5.47
CA ARG A 85 12.26 -0.90 -5.21
C ARG A 85 10.97 -0.17 -4.84
N VAL A 86 9.91 -0.39 -5.61
CA VAL A 86 8.56 0.12 -5.33
C VAL A 86 7.70 -0.99 -4.73
N VAL A 87 6.91 -0.64 -3.72
CA VAL A 87 6.00 -1.57 -3.04
C VAL A 87 4.58 -1.00 -3.05
N ILE A 88 3.64 -1.69 -3.68
CA ILE A 88 2.22 -1.33 -3.66
C ILE A 88 1.50 -2.31 -2.73
N PRO A 89 1.16 -1.90 -1.50
CA PRO A 89 0.45 -2.78 -0.56
C PRO A 89 -1.04 -2.87 -0.94
N PHE A 90 -1.66 -4.02 -0.70
CA PHE A 90 -3.09 -4.23 -0.92
C PHE A 90 -3.77 -4.86 0.31
N LYS A 91 -5.09 -4.77 0.38
CA LYS A 91 -5.90 -5.49 1.38
C LYS A 91 -6.44 -6.77 0.76
N THR A 92 -6.48 -7.84 1.53
CA THR A 92 -7.22 -9.06 1.19
C THR A 92 -8.42 -9.21 2.11
N PHE A 93 -9.48 -9.79 1.58
CA PHE A 93 -10.71 -10.08 2.31
C PHE A 93 -10.92 -11.59 2.24
N ASP A 94 -11.15 -12.24 3.39
CA ASP A 94 -11.54 -13.63 3.37
C ASP A 94 -13.00 -13.78 2.87
N LYS A 95 -13.33 -14.95 2.32
CA LYS A 95 -14.65 -15.23 1.74
C LYS A 95 -15.76 -15.36 2.80
N ALA A 96 -15.42 -15.44 4.08
CA ALA A 96 -16.37 -15.65 5.18
C ALA A 96 -16.76 -14.35 5.90
N GLY A 97 -16.28 -13.20 5.44
CA GLY A 97 -16.49 -11.91 6.11
C GLY A 97 -15.66 -11.75 7.39
N GLY A 98 -14.60 -12.53 7.55
CA GLY A 98 -13.68 -12.48 8.68
C GLY A 98 -12.67 -11.33 8.60
N ALA A 99 -11.60 -11.45 9.40
CA ALA A 99 -10.70 -10.35 9.74
C ALA A 99 -10.01 -9.75 8.49
N LYS A 100 -10.19 -8.44 8.29
CA LYS A 100 -9.43 -7.68 7.29
C LYS A 100 -7.98 -7.59 7.73
N ILE A 101 -7.05 -8.09 6.92
CA ILE A 101 -5.61 -7.97 7.17
C ILE A 101 -5.06 -6.82 6.33
N ALA A 102 -4.60 -5.78 7.02
CA ALA A 102 -3.88 -4.66 6.44
C ALA A 102 -2.37 -4.91 6.51
N VAL A 103 -1.65 -4.47 5.48
CA VAL A 103 -0.18 -4.43 5.51
C VAL A 103 0.25 -3.29 6.41
N VAL A 104 1.20 -3.58 7.29
CA VAL A 104 1.79 -2.60 8.21
C VAL A 104 3.28 -2.54 7.99
N ARG A 105 3.82 -1.33 7.86
CA ARG A 105 5.26 -1.06 7.76
C ARG A 105 5.66 0.11 8.63
N MET A 106 6.93 0.18 9.00
CA MET A 106 7.45 1.38 9.66
C MET A 106 7.32 2.59 8.73
N ALA A 107 6.64 3.65 9.18
CA ALA A 107 6.45 4.86 8.36
C ALA A 107 7.76 5.63 8.17
N ARG A 108 8.69 5.48 9.13
CA ARG A 108 10.04 6.05 9.08
C ARG A 108 10.98 5.19 9.89
N THR A 109 12.26 5.31 9.57
CA THR A 109 13.31 4.89 10.49
C THR A 109 13.15 5.64 11.81
N THR A 110 13.09 4.91 12.91
CA THR A 110 12.98 5.47 14.25
C THR A 110 14.07 4.91 15.12
N LEU A 111 14.71 5.80 15.87
CA LEU A 111 15.74 5.48 16.83
C LEU A 111 15.08 5.53 18.22
N LEU A 112 15.23 4.46 19.00
CA LEU A 112 14.62 4.33 20.31
C LEU A 112 15.70 4.51 21.37
N ASP A 113 15.45 5.41 22.31
CA ASP A 113 16.31 5.57 23.48
C ASP A 113 16.36 4.28 24.29
N GLY A 114 17.44 4.12 25.06
CA GLY A 114 17.61 2.98 25.94
C GLY A 114 16.53 2.95 27.02
N THR A 115 16.05 1.76 27.34
CA THR A 115 15.12 1.51 28.46
C THR A 115 13.89 2.41 28.39
N ALA A 116 13.32 2.55 27.19
CA ALA A 116 12.24 3.49 26.89
C ALA A 116 11.05 2.83 26.18
N VAL A 117 9.87 3.40 26.41
CA VAL A 117 8.65 3.11 25.65
C VAL A 117 8.33 4.35 24.80
N THR A 118 8.36 4.19 23.50
CA THR A 118 8.20 5.29 22.54
C THR A 118 7.05 5.00 21.60
N PRO A 119 6.05 5.90 21.47
CA PRO A 119 5.08 5.83 20.39
C PRO A 119 5.77 5.99 19.03
N VAL A 120 5.49 5.10 18.10
CA VAL A 120 6.02 5.14 16.74
C VAL A 120 4.90 5.09 15.70
N GLU A 121 5.10 5.77 14.59
CA GLU A 121 4.16 5.75 13.46
C GLU A 121 4.47 4.58 12.53
N VAL A 122 3.42 3.85 12.19
CA VAL A 122 3.43 2.82 11.15
C VAL A 122 2.52 3.25 10.00
N ALA A 123 2.95 2.98 8.77
CA ALA A 123 2.13 3.11 7.57
C ALA A 123 1.24 1.87 7.44
N ILE A 124 -0.04 2.08 7.16
CA ILE A 124 -1.03 1.01 7.09
C ILE A 124 -1.94 1.17 5.87
N THR A 125 -2.27 0.06 5.22
CA THR A 125 -3.35 0.02 4.23
C THR A 125 -4.68 -0.12 4.93
N ALA A 126 -5.20 0.98 5.49
CA ALA A 126 -6.49 1.03 6.17
C ALA A 126 -7.24 2.32 5.80
N ASP A 127 -8.57 2.28 5.83
CA ASP A 127 -9.39 3.44 5.50
C ASP A 127 -9.29 4.45 6.65
N ASP A 128 -9.42 5.75 6.37
CA ASP A 128 -9.35 6.76 7.43
C ASP A 128 -10.39 6.46 8.50
N ARG A 129 -9.95 6.50 9.77
CA ARG A 129 -10.74 6.16 10.96
C ARG A 129 -11.08 4.68 11.15
N GLU A 130 -10.64 3.78 10.28
CA GLU A 130 -10.74 2.34 10.51
C GLU A 130 -10.01 1.96 11.82
N GLN A 131 -10.65 1.19 12.68
CA GLN A 131 -10.08 0.73 13.95
C GLN A 131 -9.60 -0.71 13.79
N GLY A 132 -8.39 -0.98 14.27
CA GLY A 132 -7.78 -2.31 14.18
C GLY A 132 -6.93 -2.65 15.39
N LEU A 133 -6.64 -3.95 15.53
CA LEU A 133 -5.65 -4.45 16.47
C LEU A 133 -4.35 -4.66 15.70
N PHE A 134 -3.33 -3.87 16.03
CA PHE A 134 -1.97 -4.15 15.58
C PHE A 134 -1.43 -5.35 16.36
N VAL A 135 -0.94 -6.36 15.65
CA VAL A 135 -0.30 -7.55 16.24
C VAL A 135 1.11 -7.67 15.66
N PRO A 136 2.16 -7.49 16.47
CA PRO A 136 3.54 -7.66 16.02
C PRO A 136 3.83 -9.13 15.72
N THR A 137 4.41 -9.40 14.55
CA THR A 137 4.74 -10.76 14.10
C THR A 137 6.21 -11.12 14.29
N GLN A 138 7.05 -10.14 14.61
CA GLN A 138 8.51 -10.29 14.74
C GLN A 138 9.00 -9.66 16.02
N HIS A 139 9.93 -10.34 16.69
CA HIS A 139 10.67 -9.83 17.84
C HIS A 139 12.13 -9.70 17.43
N VAL A 140 12.78 -8.56 17.72
CA VAL A 140 14.17 -8.31 17.33
C VAL A 140 14.98 -7.94 18.56
N GLY A 141 15.57 -8.96 19.20
CA GLY A 141 16.43 -8.79 20.37
C GLY A 141 15.75 -7.97 21.48
N PRO A 142 16.35 -6.86 21.93
CA PRO A 142 15.77 -6.01 22.99
C PRO A 142 14.60 -5.13 22.51
N LEU A 143 14.33 -5.09 21.20
CA LEU A 143 13.25 -4.31 20.63
C LEU A 143 11.97 -5.13 20.53
N MET A 144 10.90 -4.57 21.10
CA MET A 144 9.56 -5.12 21.02
C MET A 144 8.58 -4.06 20.51
N LEU A 145 7.66 -4.46 19.65
CA LEU A 145 6.46 -3.68 19.37
C LEU A 145 5.34 -4.26 20.25
N ALA A 146 4.46 -3.40 20.77
CA ALA A 146 3.34 -3.85 21.58
C ALA A 146 2.08 -4.03 20.73
N ALA A 147 1.32 -5.09 21.01
CA ALA A 147 -0.02 -5.22 20.46
C ALA A 147 -0.87 -4.03 20.89
N THR A 148 -1.43 -3.29 19.92
CA THR A 148 -2.04 -1.98 20.17
C THR A 148 -3.36 -1.88 19.42
N VAL A 149 -4.46 -1.58 20.13
CA VAL A 149 -5.70 -1.15 19.48
C VAL A 149 -5.53 0.29 19.05
N THR A 150 -5.61 0.54 17.75
CA THR A 150 -5.29 1.85 17.17
C THR A 150 -6.28 2.20 16.05
N ARG A 151 -6.28 3.47 15.66
CA ARG A 151 -7.17 3.99 14.62
C ARG A 151 -6.33 4.57 13.49
N ALA A 152 -6.64 4.18 12.27
CA ALA A 152 -6.01 4.71 11.08
C ALA A 152 -6.30 6.20 10.93
N LYS A 153 -5.28 6.97 10.60
CA LYS A 153 -5.37 8.38 10.25
C LYS A 153 -4.42 8.68 9.10
N ASN A 154 -4.94 9.10 7.95
CA ASN A 154 -4.14 9.45 6.77
C ASN A 154 -3.11 8.35 6.38
N GLY A 155 -3.55 7.09 6.31
CA GLY A 155 -2.67 5.96 5.96
C GLY A 155 -1.64 5.58 7.03
N LYS A 156 -1.77 6.10 8.25
CA LYS A 156 -0.86 5.82 9.37
C LYS A 156 -1.61 5.42 10.64
N ALA A 157 -0.90 4.79 11.56
CA ALA A 157 -1.37 4.58 12.92
C ALA A 157 -0.20 4.64 13.92
N TRP A 158 -0.53 4.86 15.19
CA TRP A 158 0.44 4.83 16.28
C TRP A 158 0.45 3.46 16.95
N VAL A 159 1.64 2.96 17.23
CA VAL A 159 1.91 1.74 18.03
C VAL A 159 3.00 2.03 19.04
N LEU A 160 3.06 1.26 20.12
CA LEU A 160 4.14 1.41 21.11
C LEU A 160 5.32 0.52 20.74
N ALA A 161 6.51 1.11 20.75
CA ALA A 161 7.76 0.39 20.67
C ALA A 161 8.50 0.47 22.01
N ILE A 162 9.13 -0.64 22.40
CA ILE A 162 9.83 -0.80 23.66
C ILE A 162 11.26 -1.17 23.31
N ASN A 163 12.22 -0.43 23.87
CA ASN A 163 13.61 -0.81 23.87
C ASN A 163 14.01 -1.20 25.30
N SER A 164 14.34 -2.46 25.52
CA SER A 164 14.75 -2.96 26.84
C SER A 164 16.26 -2.95 27.07
N SER A 165 17.06 -2.55 26.08
CA SER A 165 18.50 -2.33 26.29
C SER A 165 18.75 -0.93 26.82
N ASP A 166 19.86 -0.75 27.54
CA ASP A 166 20.30 0.58 27.98
C ASP A 166 20.84 1.44 26.82
N GLU A 167 21.08 0.83 25.66
CA GLU A 167 21.62 1.49 24.48
C GLU A 167 20.52 1.96 23.53
N GLN A 168 20.79 3.09 22.87
CA GLN A 168 19.91 3.59 21.83
C GLN A 168 19.95 2.66 20.61
N THR A 169 18.79 2.16 20.19
CA THR A 169 18.69 1.11 19.16
C THR A 169 17.72 1.51 18.06
N ARG A 170 18.09 1.26 16.80
CA ARG A 170 17.27 1.56 15.62
C ARG A 170 16.22 0.49 15.40
N LEU A 171 14.96 0.88 15.23
CA LEU A 171 13.90 -0.04 14.83
C LEU A 171 14.16 -0.60 13.41
N PRO A 172 13.96 -1.91 13.20
CA PRO A 172 13.99 -2.51 11.88
C PRO A 172 12.96 -1.86 10.97
N VAL A 173 13.31 -1.69 9.69
CA VAL A 173 12.47 -0.99 8.70
C VAL A 173 11.52 -1.95 7.95
N LYS A 174 11.46 -3.22 8.35
CA LYS A 174 10.79 -4.25 7.55
C LYS A 174 9.28 -4.09 7.53
#